data_AF-A0A974P9X1-F1
#
_entry.id   AF-A0A974P9X1-F1
#
_cell.length_a   1.000
_cell.length_b   1.000
_cell.length_c   1.000
_cell.angle_alpha   90.00
_cell.angle_beta   90.00
_cell.angle_gamma   90.00
#
_symmetry.space_group_name_H-M   'P 1'
#
loop_
_entity.id
_entity.type
_entity.pdbx_description
1 polymer ?
#
loop_
_entity_poly.entity_id
_entity_poly.type
_entity_poly.pdbx_seq_one_letter_code
_entity_poly.pdbx_strand_id
1 'polypeptide(L)'
;MSSLPSIVSILKERGYQALALHPFDETFYNRNRVYPVLGFDRFTSEKDLQEAERITPDGYISDKAAVQEAIRELKAADNPTFLHMVTMQNHFPFTKGRNGPNTITAQGVQAEWKDELETYVQDTKLTDEALSYLQQELKTIERPTIAVFWGDHLPALTAGIYTDAGWDQELRLKHETKLMILANFDIGHTPLGTLSPAYLGPAVFKLSGQTLPPYYKMLEQVRAQLPGLSKNVRIGASGELSGLTSAQQALLDDYRMVEYDLLEGEGYAADLMF
;
A
#
# COMPACT_ATOMS: atom_id res chain seq x y z
N MET A 1 4.18 -21.18 -12.54
CA MET A 1 4.65 -19.85 -12.97
C MET A 1 5.99 -19.55 -12.31
N SER A 2 7.05 -19.33 -13.08
CA SER A 2 8.41 -19.03 -12.57
C SER A 2 8.70 -17.54 -12.45
N SER A 3 7.94 -16.70 -13.16
CA SER A 3 8.03 -15.24 -13.15
C SER A 3 6.68 -14.64 -13.49
N LEU A 4 6.39 -13.45 -12.97
CA LEU A 4 5.21 -12.65 -13.33
C LEU A 4 5.63 -11.19 -13.53
N PRO A 5 5.36 -10.56 -14.70
CA PRO A 5 5.67 -9.14 -14.90
C PRO A 5 5.00 -8.27 -13.82
N SER A 6 5.75 -7.32 -13.28
CA SER A 6 5.28 -6.41 -12.25
C SER A 6 6.11 -5.12 -12.22
N ILE A 7 5.79 -4.20 -11.31
CA ILE A 7 6.64 -3.03 -11.09
C ILE A 7 8.09 -3.42 -10.75
N VAL A 8 8.29 -4.58 -10.10
CA VAL A 8 9.61 -5.08 -9.73
C VAL A 8 10.43 -5.42 -10.97
N SER A 9 9.88 -6.19 -11.92
CA SER A 9 10.60 -6.54 -13.15
C SER A 9 10.94 -5.30 -13.98
N ILE A 10 9.97 -4.37 -14.13
CA ILE A 10 10.17 -3.11 -14.86
C ILE A 10 11.31 -2.28 -14.25
N LEU A 11 11.35 -2.16 -12.92
CA LEU A 11 12.39 -1.37 -12.25
C LEU A 11 13.75 -2.09 -12.28
N LYS A 12 13.78 -3.43 -12.21
CA LYS A 12 15.01 -4.21 -12.32
C LYS A 12 15.68 -4.06 -13.68
N GLU A 13 14.91 -4.06 -14.77
CA GLU A 13 15.43 -3.77 -16.11
C GLU A 13 16.03 -2.35 -16.22
N ARG A 14 15.60 -1.45 -15.34
CA ARG A 14 16.13 -0.08 -15.22
C ARG A 14 17.26 0.05 -14.19
N GLY A 15 17.81 -1.07 -13.74
CA GLY A 15 18.95 -1.11 -12.81
C GLY A 15 18.59 -0.90 -11.34
N TYR A 16 17.32 -0.97 -10.96
CA TYR A 16 16.93 -0.93 -9.55
C TYR A 16 17.18 -2.29 -8.88
N GLN A 17 17.70 -2.24 -7.67
CA GLN A 17 17.58 -3.34 -6.72
C GLN A 17 16.16 -3.35 -6.13
N ALA A 18 15.56 -4.53 -5.99
CA ALA A 18 14.22 -4.70 -5.45
C ALA A 18 14.26 -5.40 -4.08
N LEU A 19 13.83 -4.70 -3.04
CA LEU A 19 13.80 -5.16 -1.66
C LEU A 19 12.36 -5.25 -1.15
N ALA A 20 12.05 -6.30 -0.40
CA ALA A 20 10.80 -6.44 0.33
C ALA A 20 11.07 -6.45 1.84
N LEU A 21 10.16 -5.85 2.61
CA LEU A 21 10.23 -5.78 4.07
C LEU A 21 8.84 -6.04 4.67
N HIS A 22 8.74 -7.03 5.55
CA HIS A 22 7.52 -7.29 6.32
C HIS A 22 7.92 -7.73 7.72
N PRO A 23 7.64 -6.95 8.78
CA PRO A 23 8.14 -7.24 10.12
C PRO A 23 7.25 -8.28 10.82
N PHE A 24 6.96 -9.38 10.13
CA PHE A 24 6.19 -10.53 10.58
C PHE A 24 6.67 -11.80 9.88
N ASP A 25 6.04 -12.94 10.16
CA ASP A 25 6.36 -14.24 9.57
C ASP A 25 6.40 -14.21 8.02
N GLU A 26 7.47 -14.76 7.45
CA GLU A 26 7.71 -14.73 6.00
C GLU A 26 6.74 -15.59 5.17
N THR A 27 6.10 -16.58 5.80
CA THR A 27 5.15 -17.48 5.15
C THR A 27 3.74 -16.89 5.14
N PHE A 28 3.49 -15.84 5.92
CA PHE A 28 2.20 -15.14 5.95
C PHE A 28 1.87 -14.59 4.55
N TYR A 29 0.71 -14.99 4.02
CA TYR A 29 0.29 -14.79 2.63
C TYR A 29 1.24 -15.38 1.56
N ASN A 30 2.00 -16.42 1.89
CA ASN A 30 2.98 -17.07 1.01
C ASN A 30 4.04 -16.11 0.44
N ARG A 31 4.38 -15.01 1.14
CA ARG A 31 5.32 -14.00 0.64
C ARG A 31 6.70 -14.57 0.31
N ASN A 32 7.20 -15.51 1.13
CA ASN A 32 8.43 -16.24 0.88
C ASN A 32 8.45 -16.99 -0.47
N ARG A 33 7.29 -17.30 -1.05
CA ARG A 33 7.16 -17.94 -2.38
C ARG A 33 6.82 -16.95 -3.48
N VAL A 34 5.97 -15.96 -3.19
CA VAL A 34 5.50 -14.97 -4.16
C VAL A 34 6.58 -13.94 -4.50
N TYR A 35 7.33 -13.44 -3.52
CA TYR A 35 8.36 -12.42 -3.77
C TYR A 35 9.49 -12.88 -4.70
N PRO A 36 9.99 -14.14 -4.62
CA PRO A 36 10.88 -14.67 -5.64
C PRO A 36 10.29 -14.70 -7.05
N VAL A 37 8.99 -15.04 -7.20
CA VAL A 37 8.30 -15.06 -8.51
C VAL A 37 8.13 -13.64 -9.08
N LEU A 38 7.89 -12.65 -8.22
CA LEU A 38 7.86 -11.24 -8.62
C LEU A 38 9.26 -10.67 -8.91
N GLY A 39 10.31 -11.37 -8.50
CA GLY A 39 11.71 -11.02 -8.79
C GLY A 39 12.39 -10.13 -7.75
N PHE A 40 11.87 -10.03 -6.52
CA PHE A 40 12.57 -9.34 -5.43
C PHE A 40 13.94 -9.99 -5.16
N ASP A 41 14.97 -9.16 -4.96
CA ASP A 41 16.34 -9.62 -4.69
C ASP A 41 16.50 -10.10 -3.25
N ARG A 42 15.79 -9.46 -2.31
CA ARG A 42 15.82 -9.83 -0.89
C ARG A 42 14.48 -9.54 -0.22
N PHE A 43 14.10 -10.42 0.70
CA PHE A 43 12.96 -10.24 1.59
C PHE A 43 13.43 -10.29 3.05
N THR A 44 13.33 -9.17 3.76
CA THR A 44 13.57 -9.06 5.20
C THR A 44 12.26 -9.33 5.94
N SER A 45 12.25 -10.33 6.82
CA SER A 45 11.08 -10.67 7.64
C SER A 45 11.35 -10.53 9.14
N GLU A 46 10.37 -10.86 10.00
CA GLU A 46 10.55 -10.82 11.46
C GLU A 46 11.77 -11.63 11.95
N LYS A 47 12.11 -12.73 11.26
CA LYS A 47 13.26 -13.57 11.62
C LYS A 47 14.60 -12.81 11.52
N ASP A 48 14.65 -11.79 10.67
CA ASP A 48 15.82 -10.94 10.42
C ASP A 48 15.81 -9.69 11.32
N LEU A 49 14.72 -9.46 12.05
CA LEU A 49 14.44 -8.26 12.87
C LEU A 49 14.28 -8.61 14.36
N GLN A 50 15.07 -9.56 14.86
CA GLN A 50 14.94 -10.07 16.23
C GLN A 50 15.15 -8.97 17.28
N GLU A 51 16.05 -8.02 17.00
CA GLU A 51 16.38 -6.89 17.88
C GLU A 51 15.53 -5.65 17.60
N ALA A 52 14.58 -5.71 16.64
CA ALA A 52 13.72 -4.59 16.33
C ALA A 52 12.71 -4.33 17.47
N GLU A 53 12.47 -3.05 17.74
CA GLU A 53 11.63 -2.61 18.84
C GLU A 53 10.20 -3.15 18.71
N ARG A 54 9.68 -3.66 19.83
CA ARG A 54 8.25 -3.86 20.09
C ARG A 54 7.87 -2.94 21.24
N ILE A 55 6.73 -2.26 21.14
CA ILE A 55 6.31 -1.29 22.17
C ILE A 55 6.03 -2.00 23.50
N THR A 56 5.50 -3.21 23.43
CA THR A 56 5.43 -4.14 24.57
C THR A 56 5.88 -5.54 24.13
N PRO A 57 6.20 -6.46 25.05
CA PRO A 57 6.62 -7.82 24.70
C PRO A 57 5.59 -8.61 23.88
N ASP A 58 4.29 -8.31 24.04
CA ASP A 58 3.19 -8.99 23.35
C ASP A 58 2.77 -8.27 22.05
N GLY A 59 3.41 -7.13 21.74
CA GLY A 59 3.17 -6.35 20.52
C GLY A 59 3.91 -6.92 19.31
N TYR A 60 3.43 -6.55 18.12
CA TYR A 60 4.22 -6.72 16.90
C TYR A 60 5.41 -5.76 16.89
N ILE A 61 6.38 -6.00 16.00
CA ILE A 61 7.44 -5.02 15.72
C ILE A 61 6.78 -3.69 15.34
N SER A 62 7.26 -2.61 15.94
CA SER A 62 6.66 -1.29 15.77
C SER A 62 6.81 -0.78 14.34
N ASP A 63 5.85 0.03 13.89
CA ASP A 63 5.92 0.68 12.57
C ASP A 63 7.17 1.57 12.47
N LYS A 64 7.56 2.21 13.59
CA LYS A 64 8.78 3.00 13.67
C LYS A 64 10.03 2.15 13.42
N ALA A 65 10.13 0.97 14.01
CA ALA A 65 11.25 0.07 13.80
C ALA A 65 11.31 -0.44 12.35
N ALA A 66 10.16 -0.75 11.74
CA ALA A 66 10.09 -1.12 10.33
C ALA A 66 10.53 0.03 9.41
N VAL A 67 10.11 1.27 9.69
CA VAL A 67 10.57 2.46 8.96
C VAL A 67 12.07 2.68 9.14
N GLN A 68 12.61 2.50 10.35
CA GLN A 68 14.05 2.62 10.61
C GLN A 68 14.85 1.62 9.77
N GLU A 69 14.38 0.38 9.68
CA GLU A 69 14.99 -0.64 8.83
C GLU A 69 14.93 -0.22 7.35
N ALA A 70 13.77 0.22 6.86
CA ALA A 70 13.64 0.69 5.48
C ALA A 70 14.59 1.85 5.16
N ILE A 71 14.75 2.82 6.07
CA ILE A 71 15.70 3.93 5.90
C ILE A 71 17.15 3.43 5.91
N ARG A 72 17.49 2.49 6.80
CA ARG A 72 18.83 1.88 6.84
C ARG A 72 19.18 1.25 5.50
N GLU A 73 18.27 0.47 4.94
CA GLU A 73 18.42 -0.15 3.61
C GLU A 73 18.59 0.87 2.50
N LEU A 74 17.75 1.91 2.47
CA LEU A 74 17.82 2.96 1.45
C LEU A 74 19.13 3.77 1.53
N LYS A 75 19.65 4.04 2.73
CA LYS A 75 20.91 4.77 2.94
C LYS A 75 22.15 3.92 2.63
N ALA A 76 22.07 2.60 2.82
CA ALA A 76 23.18 1.69 2.54
C ALA A 76 23.31 1.31 1.06
N ALA A 77 22.28 1.58 0.25
CA ALA A 77 22.25 1.17 -1.16
C ALA A 77 22.95 2.18 -2.09
N ASP A 78 23.98 1.71 -2.80
CA ASP A 78 24.67 2.48 -3.84
C ASP A 78 23.85 2.60 -5.14
N ASN A 79 23.04 1.59 -5.44
CA ASN A 79 22.21 1.51 -6.65
C ASN A 79 20.80 2.03 -6.39
N PRO A 80 20.05 2.49 -7.42
CA PRO A 80 18.61 2.76 -7.30
C PRO A 80 17.88 1.59 -6.64
N THR A 81 16.91 1.88 -5.78
CA THR A 81 16.29 0.87 -4.90
C THR A 81 14.80 1.05 -4.90
N PHE A 82 14.07 -0.03 -5.18
CA PHE A 82 12.66 -0.15 -4.94
C PHE A 82 12.47 -0.97 -3.66
N LEU A 83 11.91 -0.37 -2.61
CA LEU A 83 11.61 -1.05 -1.37
C LEU A 83 10.09 -1.10 -1.17
N HIS A 84 9.54 -2.31 -1.11
CA HIS A 84 8.14 -2.53 -0.76
C HIS A 84 8.03 -3.00 0.69
N MET A 85 7.46 -2.16 1.56
CA MET A 85 7.26 -2.45 2.96
C MET A 85 5.77 -2.69 3.25
N VAL A 86 5.47 -3.77 3.98
CA VAL A 86 4.14 -4.05 4.53
C VAL A 86 4.26 -4.08 6.05
N THR A 87 3.61 -3.13 6.73
CA THR A 87 3.65 -3.04 8.20
C THR A 87 2.77 -4.10 8.88
N MET A 88 2.87 -4.23 10.21
CA MET A 88 2.10 -5.21 10.98
C MET A 88 1.49 -4.66 12.28
N GLN A 89 2.00 -3.54 12.82
CA GLN A 89 1.63 -3.03 14.15
C GLN A 89 0.12 -2.87 14.35
N ASN A 90 -0.58 -2.38 13.33
CA ASN A 90 -2.01 -2.04 13.40
C ASN A 90 -2.91 -3.20 12.92
N HIS A 91 -2.41 -4.43 12.92
CA HIS A 91 -3.19 -5.61 12.55
C HIS A 91 -4.06 -6.10 13.71
N PHE A 92 -5.24 -6.63 13.40
CA PHE A 92 -6.14 -7.22 14.41
C PHE A 92 -5.46 -8.36 15.20
N PRO A 93 -5.91 -8.65 16.45
CA PRO A 93 -6.96 -7.94 17.19
C PRO A 93 -6.47 -6.68 17.93
N PHE A 94 -7.34 -5.69 18.12
CA PHE A 94 -7.02 -4.44 18.84
C PHE A 94 -7.19 -4.61 20.34
N THR A 95 -6.21 -5.26 20.96
CA THR A 95 -6.19 -5.52 22.41
C THR A 95 -5.59 -4.34 23.17
N LYS A 96 -6.37 -3.75 24.08
CA LYS A 96 -5.89 -2.67 24.96
C LYS A 96 -4.62 -3.05 25.69
N GLY A 97 -3.62 -2.17 25.64
CA GLY A 97 -2.33 -2.39 26.27
C GLY A 97 -1.29 -3.07 25.38
N ARG A 98 -1.67 -3.68 24.23
CA ARG A 98 -0.74 -4.38 23.34
C ARG A 98 0.40 -3.48 22.85
N ASN A 99 0.08 -2.23 22.51
CA ASN A 99 1.06 -1.23 22.07
C ASN A 99 1.18 -0.10 23.09
N GLY A 100 1.09 -0.45 24.38
CA GLY A 100 1.09 0.51 25.47
C GLY A 100 -0.30 1.05 25.82
N PRO A 101 -0.39 2.03 26.72
CA PRO A 101 -1.67 2.55 27.19
C PRO A 101 -2.37 3.37 26.11
N ASN A 102 -3.70 3.25 26.04
CA ASN A 102 -4.52 4.13 25.22
C ASN A 102 -4.53 5.53 25.85
N THR A 103 -4.14 6.54 25.07
CA THR A 103 -4.12 7.96 25.50
C THR A 103 -5.25 8.78 24.88
N ILE A 104 -6.01 8.18 23.96
CA ILE A 104 -7.11 8.81 23.24
C ILE A 104 -8.42 8.19 23.73
N THR A 105 -9.40 9.05 24.05
CA THR A 105 -10.72 8.60 24.49
C THR A 105 -11.74 8.71 23.37
N ALA A 106 -12.43 7.61 23.06
CA ALA A 106 -13.51 7.59 22.09
C ALA A 106 -14.86 7.99 22.73
N GLN A 107 -15.68 8.70 21.96
CA GLN A 107 -17.05 9.10 22.32
C GLN A 107 -18.03 8.59 21.26
N GLY A 108 -19.30 8.43 21.62
CA GLY A 108 -20.34 7.96 20.68
C GLY A 108 -20.24 6.49 20.30
N VAL A 109 -19.46 5.69 21.05
CA VAL A 109 -19.31 4.24 20.86
C VAL A 109 -19.85 3.51 22.09
N GLN A 110 -20.38 2.30 21.89
CA GLN A 110 -20.83 1.44 22.98
C GLN A 110 -19.66 1.08 23.92
N ALA A 111 -19.93 0.97 25.22
CA ALA A 111 -18.89 0.76 26.23
C ALA A 111 -18.06 -0.51 26.00
N GLU A 112 -18.68 -1.56 25.47
CA GLU A 112 -18.04 -2.84 25.17
C GLU A 112 -17.05 -2.80 23.99
N TRP A 113 -17.19 -1.87 23.05
CA TRP A 113 -16.27 -1.71 21.90
C TRP A 113 -15.29 -0.55 22.07
N LYS A 114 -15.40 0.17 23.18
CA LYS A 114 -14.62 1.37 23.45
C LYS A 114 -13.11 1.07 23.49
N ASP A 115 -12.72 0.02 24.20
CA ASP A 115 -11.30 -0.37 24.29
C ASP A 115 -10.72 -0.78 22.93
N GLU A 116 -11.50 -1.46 22.08
CA GLU A 116 -11.09 -1.83 20.73
C GLU A 116 -10.83 -0.59 19.86
N LEU A 117 -11.79 0.34 19.82
CA LEU A 117 -11.68 1.57 19.03
C LEU A 117 -10.56 2.48 19.53
N GLU A 118 -10.45 2.68 20.85
CA GLU A 118 -9.38 3.49 21.44
C GLU A 118 -7.99 2.89 21.17
N THR A 119 -7.87 1.57 21.15
CA THR A 119 -6.62 0.89 20.82
C THR A 119 -6.25 1.12 19.35
N TYR A 120 -7.20 0.93 18.42
CA TYR A 120 -6.96 1.23 17.00
C TYR A 120 -6.54 2.69 16.76
N VAL A 121 -7.18 3.64 17.44
CA VAL A 121 -6.86 5.06 17.32
C VAL A 121 -5.49 5.38 17.94
N GLN A 122 -5.15 4.75 19.06
CA GLN A 122 -3.82 4.84 19.65
C GLN A 122 -2.73 4.29 18.71
N ASP A 123 -2.98 3.14 18.10
CA ASP A 123 -2.08 2.50 17.14
C ASP A 123 -1.88 3.38 15.89
N THR A 124 -2.96 4.00 15.40
CA THR A 124 -2.90 4.96 14.29
C THR A 124 -2.04 6.18 14.64
N LYS A 125 -2.11 6.69 15.88
CA LYS A 125 -1.22 7.77 16.36
C LYS A 125 0.25 7.34 16.34
N LEU A 126 0.56 6.11 16.72
CA LEU A 126 1.93 5.59 16.68
C LEU A 126 2.45 5.47 15.24
N THR A 127 1.60 5.07 14.30
CA THR A 127 1.94 5.09 12.86
C THR A 127 2.17 6.52 12.34
N ASP A 128 1.38 7.51 12.78
CA ASP A 128 1.59 8.92 12.45
C ASP A 128 2.97 9.42 12.93
N GLU A 129 3.39 9.03 14.13
CA GLU A 129 4.74 9.31 14.63
C GLU A 129 5.84 8.64 13.79
N ALA A 130 5.63 7.40 13.35
CA ALA A 130 6.55 6.71 12.44
C ALA A 130 6.62 7.38 11.05
N LEU A 131 5.50 7.91 10.55
CA LEU A 131 5.45 8.69 9.31
C LEU A 131 6.16 10.05 9.45
N SER A 132 6.04 10.69 10.61
CA SER A 132 6.82 11.90 10.92
C SER A 132 8.32 11.61 10.89
N TYR A 133 8.74 10.50 11.48
CA TYR A 133 10.13 10.03 11.42
C TYR A 133 10.58 9.75 9.98
N LEU A 134 9.77 9.02 9.19
CA LEU A 134 10.04 8.78 7.76
C LEU A 134 10.24 10.10 7.01
N GLN A 135 9.36 11.07 7.19
CA GLN A 135 9.45 12.37 6.52
C GLN A 135 10.75 13.10 6.86
N GLN A 136 11.19 13.04 8.13
CA GLN A 136 12.45 13.65 8.57
C GLN A 136 13.64 12.93 7.94
N GLU A 137 13.66 11.60 7.97
CA GLU A 137 14.76 10.80 7.45
C GLU A 137 14.91 10.89 5.93
N LEU A 138 13.81 10.99 5.18
CA LEU A 138 13.83 11.18 3.73
C LEU A 138 14.65 12.41 3.33
N LYS A 139 14.62 13.48 4.12
CA LYS A 139 15.39 14.71 3.87
C LYS A 139 16.90 14.53 4.06
N THR A 140 17.32 13.47 4.74
CA THR A 140 18.73 13.15 4.98
C THR A 140 19.32 12.23 3.90
N ILE A 141 18.47 11.66 3.04
CA ILE A 141 18.90 10.85 1.91
C ILE A 141 19.31 11.79 0.78
N GLU A 142 20.55 11.71 0.31
CA GLU A 142 21.09 12.64 -0.72
C GLU A 142 20.50 12.41 -2.12
N ARG A 143 20.08 11.18 -2.41
CA ARG A 143 19.50 10.77 -3.71
C ARG A 143 18.00 11.07 -3.79
N PRO A 144 17.46 11.42 -4.97
CA PRO A 144 16.02 11.59 -5.16
C PRO A 144 15.25 10.34 -4.72
N THR A 145 14.30 10.53 -3.81
CA THR A 145 13.56 9.45 -3.16
C THR A 145 12.08 9.85 -3.05
N ILE A 146 11.20 8.94 -3.49
CA ILE A 146 9.75 9.05 -3.33
C ILE A 146 9.32 7.94 -2.36
N ALA A 147 8.51 8.28 -1.36
CA ALA A 147 7.82 7.35 -0.50
C ALA A 147 6.31 7.43 -0.75
N VAL A 148 5.68 6.29 -1.02
CA VAL A 148 4.23 6.19 -1.19
C VAL A 148 3.67 5.43 0.00
N PHE A 149 2.76 6.07 0.73
CA PHE A 149 2.08 5.49 1.87
C PHE A 149 0.58 5.39 1.57
N TRP A 150 0.01 4.20 1.75
CA TRP A 150 -1.43 4.01 1.63
C TRP A 150 -1.92 2.96 2.62
N GLY A 151 -3.18 3.08 3.05
CA GLY A 151 -3.85 2.02 3.79
C GLY A 151 -4.31 0.91 2.83
N ASP A 152 -4.07 -0.34 3.18
CA ASP A 152 -4.46 -1.52 2.38
C ASP A 152 -5.96 -1.78 2.46
N HIS A 153 -6.55 -1.69 3.66
CA HIS A 153 -7.98 -1.78 3.91
C HIS A 153 -8.39 -1.13 5.24
N LEU A 154 -9.70 -1.06 5.51
CA LEU A 154 -10.20 -0.65 6.83
C LEU A 154 -9.90 -1.70 7.90
N PRO A 155 -9.68 -1.30 9.16
CA PRO A 155 -9.43 -2.26 10.24
C PRO A 155 -10.65 -3.17 10.45
N ALA A 156 -10.40 -4.42 10.81
CA ALA A 156 -11.46 -5.39 11.14
C ALA A 156 -12.02 -5.14 12.56
N LEU A 157 -12.55 -3.93 12.80
CA LEU A 157 -13.22 -3.55 14.03
C LEU A 157 -14.58 -4.23 14.15
N THR A 158 -15.13 -4.28 15.37
CA THR A 158 -16.53 -4.70 15.59
C THR A 158 -17.49 -3.95 14.67
N ALA A 159 -18.32 -4.69 13.92
CA ALA A 159 -19.19 -4.15 12.89
C ALA A 159 -20.11 -3.02 13.38
N GLY A 160 -20.59 -3.12 14.63
CA GLY A 160 -21.44 -2.10 15.24
C GLY A 160 -20.79 -0.73 15.36
N ILE A 161 -19.45 -0.63 15.44
CA ILE A 161 -18.73 0.65 15.40
C ILE A 161 -19.02 1.37 14.07
N TYR A 162 -19.01 0.63 12.95
CA TYR A 162 -19.29 1.19 11.63
C TYR A 162 -20.77 1.51 11.44
N THR A 163 -21.66 0.64 11.94
CA THR A 163 -23.11 0.86 11.90
C THR A 163 -23.50 2.11 12.68
N ASP A 164 -23.01 2.28 13.90
CA ASP A 164 -23.30 3.44 14.76
C ASP A 164 -22.72 4.73 14.17
N ALA A 165 -21.62 4.63 13.41
CA ALA A 165 -21.04 5.75 12.65
C ALA A 165 -21.80 6.07 11.34
N GLY A 166 -22.80 5.26 10.95
CA GLY A 166 -23.60 5.46 9.74
C GLY A 166 -22.97 4.96 8.43
N TRP A 167 -21.83 4.24 8.49
CA TRP A 167 -21.07 3.87 7.30
C TRP A 167 -21.73 2.77 6.47
N ASP A 168 -22.75 2.10 7.01
CA ASP A 168 -23.54 1.08 6.29
C ASP A 168 -24.29 1.66 5.09
N GLN A 169 -24.59 2.96 5.12
CA GLN A 169 -25.35 3.63 4.06
C GLN A 169 -24.45 4.18 2.94
N GLU A 170 -23.14 4.26 3.18
CA GLU A 170 -22.16 4.82 2.25
C GLU A 170 -21.05 3.80 1.97
N LEU A 171 -21.29 2.90 1.00
CA LEU A 171 -20.34 1.82 0.67
C LEU A 171 -18.92 2.32 0.38
N ARG A 172 -18.80 3.50 -0.22
CA ARG A 172 -17.51 4.14 -0.46
C ARG A 172 -16.69 4.31 0.83
N LEU A 173 -17.30 4.74 1.94
CA LEU A 173 -16.58 4.92 3.20
C LEU A 173 -15.96 3.61 3.70
N LYS A 174 -16.60 2.47 3.40
CA LYS A 174 -16.09 1.14 3.74
C LYS A 174 -14.96 0.63 2.83
N HIS A 175 -14.69 1.33 1.74
CA HIS A 175 -13.75 0.91 0.69
C HIS A 175 -12.74 2.01 0.33
N GLU A 176 -12.60 3.04 1.15
CA GLU A 176 -11.67 4.15 0.95
C GLU A 176 -10.65 4.22 2.10
N THR A 177 -9.38 4.33 1.74
CA THR A 177 -8.25 4.51 2.66
C THR A 177 -7.44 5.75 2.29
N LYS A 178 -6.56 6.20 3.18
CA LYS A 178 -5.70 7.35 2.92
C LYS A 178 -4.55 6.96 1.99
N LEU A 179 -4.17 7.90 1.13
CA LEU A 179 -3.00 7.86 0.26
C LEU A 179 -2.20 9.14 0.45
N MET A 180 -0.88 9.00 0.60
CA MET A 180 0.07 10.10 0.72
C MET A 180 1.32 9.77 -0.09
N ILE A 181 1.87 10.77 -0.78
CA ILE A 181 3.16 10.68 -1.46
C ILE A 181 4.07 11.75 -0.87
N LEU A 182 5.22 11.31 -0.37
CA LEU A 182 6.29 12.16 0.14
C LEU A 182 7.48 12.04 -0.79
N ALA A 183 8.24 13.12 -0.94
CA ALA A 183 9.51 13.10 -1.65
C ALA A 183 10.50 14.06 -1.00
N ASN A 184 11.80 13.81 -1.21
CA ASN A 184 12.87 14.72 -0.80
C ASN A 184 13.25 15.75 -1.88
N PHE A 185 12.44 15.85 -2.94
CA PHE A 185 12.53 16.86 -3.99
C PHE A 185 11.11 17.38 -4.32
N ASP A 186 11.02 18.47 -5.07
CA ASP A 186 9.72 19.05 -5.44
C ASP A 186 8.95 18.13 -6.41
N ILE A 187 7.77 17.69 -5.98
CA ILE A 187 6.83 16.87 -6.75
C ILE A 187 5.54 17.65 -7.07
N GLY A 188 5.51 18.96 -6.81
CA GLY A 188 4.33 19.80 -6.93
C GLY A 188 3.30 19.56 -5.81
N HIS A 189 2.13 20.18 -5.98
CA HIS A 189 1.05 20.19 -4.98
C HIS A 189 -0.31 19.79 -5.57
N THR A 190 -0.32 19.17 -6.75
CA THR A 190 -1.56 18.72 -7.40
C THR A 190 -2.18 17.58 -6.58
N PRO A 191 -3.44 17.71 -6.12
CA PRO A 191 -4.11 16.63 -5.42
C PRO A 191 -4.22 15.38 -6.29
N LEU A 192 -3.92 14.21 -5.72
CA LEU A 192 -4.02 12.92 -6.43
C LEU A 192 -5.47 12.53 -6.75
N GLY A 193 -6.43 13.08 -6.00
CA GLY A 193 -7.83 12.65 -6.05
C GLY A 193 -8.01 11.21 -5.57
N THR A 194 -9.11 10.58 -5.98
CA THR A 194 -9.31 9.15 -5.78
C THR A 194 -8.36 8.37 -6.69
N LEU A 195 -7.67 7.39 -6.13
CA LEU A 195 -6.71 6.56 -6.87
C LEU A 195 -6.70 5.14 -6.30
N SER A 196 -7.17 4.17 -7.08
CA SER A 196 -7.01 2.75 -6.70
C SER A 196 -5.53 2.34 -6.65
N PRO A 197 -5.15 1.40 -5.76
CA PRO A 197 -3.77 0.91 -5.64
C PRO A 197 -3.15 0.41 -6.96
N ALA A 198 -3.96 -0.16 -7.85
CA ALA A 198 -3.51 -0.60 -9.18
C ALA A 198 -2.87 0.51 -10.03
N TYR A 199 -3.20 1.77 -9.74
CA TYR A 199 -2.70 2.93 -10.48
C TYR A 199 -1.50 3.63 -9.82
N LEU A 200 -1.02 3.14 -8.67
CA LEU A 200 0.12 3.74 -7.97
C LEU A 200 1.41 3.66 -8.78
N GLY A 201 1.65 2.54 -9.48
CA GLY A 201 2.82 2.37 -10.35
C GLY A 201 2.92 3.47 -11.42
N PRO A 202 1.91 3.64 -12.29
CA PRO A 202 1.86 4.73 -13.26
C PRO A 202 2.02 6.13 -12.64
N ALA A 203 1.39 6.39 -11.49
CA ALA A 203 1.49 7.68 -10.80
C ALA A 203 2.93 7.99 -10.36
N VAL A 204 3.61 7.02 -9.73
CA VAL A 204 5.00 7.17 -9.29
C VAL A 204 5.95 7.34 -10.48
N PHE A 205 5.71 6.62 -11.58
CA PHE A 205 6.55 6.74 -12.77
C PHE A 205 6.43 8.14 -13.38
N LYS A 206 5.22 8.70 -13.45
CA LYS A 206 5.03 10.09 -13.90
C LYS A 206 5.73 11.10 -12.98
N LEU A 207 5.58 10.95 -11.65
CA LEU A 207 6.22 11.83 -10.67
C LEU A 207 7.75 11.77 -10.72
N SER A 208 8.32 10.61 -11.02
CA SER A 208 9.77 10.41 -11.16
C SER A 208 10.31 10.68 -12.57
N GLY A 209 9.47 11.13 -13.52
CA GLY A 209 9.87 11.38 -14.90
C GLY A 209 10.23 10.12 -15.70
N GLN A 210 9.85 8.95 -15.21
CA GLN A 210 10.12 7.67 -15.86
C GLN A 210 9.17 7.39 -17.03
N THR A 211 9.70 6.79 -18.09
CA THR A 211 8.88 6.33 -19.21
C THR A 211 7.90 5.25 -18.76
N LEU A 212 6.64 5.37 -19.15
CA LEU A 212 5.61 4.37 -18.88
C LEU A 212 5.73 3.19 -19.87
N PRO A 213 5.79 1.94 -19.40
CA PRO A 213 5.62 0.78 -20.27
C PRO A 213 4.19 0.77 -20.88
N PRO A 214 3.97 0.06 -22.00
CA PRO A 214 2.66 0.00 -22.64
C PRO A 214 1.52 -0.42 -21.69
N TYR A 215 1.75 -1.36 -20.78
CA TYR A 215 0.79 -1.74 -19.73
C TYR A 215 0.34 -0.53 -18.89
N TYR A 216 1.27 0.31 -18.44
CA TYR A 216 0.95 1.50 -17.65
C TYR A 216 0.24 2.59 -18.47
N LYS A 217 0.49 2.66 -19.79
CA LYS A 217 -0.27 3.54 -20.68
C LYS A 217 -1.73 3.09 -20.79
N MET A 218 -1.97 1.78 -20.90
CA MET A 218 -3.32 1.20 -20.87
C MET A 218 -3.99 1.46 -19.52
N LEU A 219 -3.31 1.19 -18.39
CA LEU A 219 -3.85 1.49 -17.06
C LEU A 219 -4.22 2.96 -16.87
N GLU A 220 -3.47 3.90 -17.45
CA GLU A 220 -3.82 5.32 -17.41
C GLU A 220 -5.09 5.65 -18.18
N GLN A 221 -5.38 4.94 -19.28
CA GLN A 221 -6.66 5.09 -20.00
C GLN A 221 -7.83 4.60 -19.15
N VAL A 222 -7.66 3.47 -18.46
CA VAL A 222 -8.67 2.95 -17.51
C VAL A 222 -8.84 3.93 -16.35
N ARG A 223 -7.75 4.36 -15.71
CA ARG A 223 -7.75 5.32 -14.59
C ARG A 223 -8.44 6.63 -14.95
N ALA A 224 -8.24 7.15 -16.16
CA ALA A 224 -8.87 8.41 -16.60
C ALA A 224 -10.40 8.34 -16.56
N GLN A 225 -10.98 7.16 -16.74
CA GLN A 225 -12.42 6.92 -16.70
C GLN A 225 -12.91 6.37 -15.36
N LEU A 226 -12.07 5.57 -14.70
CA LEU A 226 -12.36 4.80 -13.49
C LEU A 226 -11.22 4.96 -12.46
N PRO A 227 -11.01 6.17 -11.91
CA PRO A 227 -9.97 6.44 -10.92
C PRO A 227 -10.13 5.62 -9.63
N GLY A 228 -11.37 5.32 -9.24
CA GLY A 228 -11.69 4.33 -8.21
C GLY A 228 -12.22 3.07 -8.86
N LEU A 229 -11.47 1.98 -8.76
CA LEU A 229 -11.80 0.67 -9.30
C LEU A 229 -11.66 -0.38 -8.20
N SER A 230 -12.80 -0.83 -7.68
CA SER A 230 -12.93 -2.02 -6.85
C SER A 230 -14.12 -2.86 -7.31
N LYS A 231 -14.29 -4.05 -6.74
CA LYS A 231 -15.42 -4.93 -7.07
C LYS A 231 -16.77 -4.27 -6.78
N ASN A 232 -16.87 -3.60 -5.63
CA ASN A 232 -18.13 -3.10 -5.08
C ASN A 232 -18.33 -1.60 -5.32
N VAL A 233 -17.25 -0.83 -5.37
CA VAL A 233 -17.28 0.63 -5.51
C VAL A 233 -16.45 1.04 -6.72
N ARG A 234 -17.08 1.79 -7.64
CA ARG A 234 -16.43 2.36 -8.81
C ARG A 234 -16.67 3.86 -8.83
N ILE A 235 -15.61 4.63 -9.03
CA ILE A 235 -15.65 6.09 -9.04
C ILE A 235 -15.24 6.55 -10.43
N GLY A 236 -16.06 7.39 -11.06
CA GLY A 236 -15.77 8.09 -12.31
C GLY A 236 -15.61 9.60 -12.09
N ALA A 237 -15.63 10.38 -13.18
CA ALA A 237 -15.44 11.83 -13.13
C ALA A 237 -16.48 12.58 -12.27
N SER A 238 -17.71 12.05 -12.16
CA SER A 238 -18.82 12.65 -11.41
C SER A 238 -19.07 12.02 -10.04
N GLY A 239 -18.16 11.16 -9.55
CA GLY A 239 -18.32 10.42 -8.29
C GLY A 239 -18.65 8.95 -8.50
N GLU A 240 -19.38 8.37 -7.55
CA GLU A 240 -19.72 6.93 -7.55
C GLU A 240 -20.62 6.55 -8.73
N LEU A 241 -20.33 5.41 -9.36
CA LEU A 241 -21.02 4.92 -10.55
C LEU A 241 -21.98 3.79 -10.17
N SER A 242 -23.26 3.94 -10.54
CA SER A 242 -24.26 2.87 -10.45
C SER A 242 -24.13 1.82 -11.57
N GLY A 243 -23.41 2.14 -12.64
CA GLY A 243 -23.16 1.29 -13.79
C GLY A 243 -22.07 1.84 -14.68
N LEU A 244 -21.55 1.01 -15.59
CA LEU A 244 -20.55 1.41 -16.57
C LEU A 244 -21.22 1.75 -17.91
N THR A 245 -20.74 2.78 -18.59
CA THR A 245 -21.05 2.99 -20.01
C THR A 245 -20.40 1.90 -20.86
N SER A 246 -20.87 1.70 -22.09
CA SER A 246 -20.27 0.72 -23.01
C SER A 246 -18.78 0.98 -23.26
N ALA A 247 -18.37 2.25 -23.31
CA ALA A 247 -16.96 2.63 -23.48
C ALA A 247 -16.11 2.29 -22.25
N GLN A 248 -16.62 2.57 -21.04
CA GLN A 248 -15.94 2.18 -19.79
C GLN A 248 -15.84 0.67 -19.65
N GLN A 249 -16.90 -0.06 -20.03
CA GLN A 249 -16.92 -1.51 -19.96
C GLN A 249 -15.90 -2.12 -20.93
N ALA A 250 -15.82 -1.62 -22.18
CA ALA A 250 -14.84 -2.08 -23.16
C ALA A 250 -13.39 -1.86 -22.67
N LEU A 251 -13.07 -0.68 -22.12
CA LEU A 251 -11.75 -0.41 -21.53
C LEU A 251 -11.41 -1.38 -20.39
N LEU A 252 -12.40 -1.69 -19.55
CA LEU A 252 -12.21 -2.62 -18.44
C LEU A 252 -12.04 -4.06 -18.92
N ASP A 253 -12.72 -4.44 -20.00
CA ASP A 253 -12.58 -5.77 -20.61
C ASP A 253 -11.22 -5.94 -21.29
N ASP A 254 -10.69 -4.91 -21.96
CA ASP A 254 -9.32 -4.90 -22.48
C ASP A 254 -8.30 -5.10 -21.36
N TYR A 255 -8.42 -4.34 -20.26
CA TYR A 255 -7.57 -4.50 -19.08
C TYR A 255 -7.66 -5.92 -18.50
N ARG A 256 -8.87 -6.44 -18.30
CA ARG A 256 -9.09 -7.80 -17.77
C ARG A 256 -8.53 -8.88 -18.67
N MET A 257 -8.58 -8.70 -19.99
CA MET A 257 -8.02 -9.66 -20.94
C MET A 257 -6.50 -9.77 -20.78
N VAL A 258 -5.82 -8.64 -20.58
CA VAL A 258 -4.37 -8.61 -20.29
C VAL A 258 -4.07 -9.28 -18.95
N GLU A 259 -4.80 -8.93 -17.89
CA GLU A 259 -4.62 -9.56 -16.56
C GLU A 259 -4.85 -11.08 -16.61
N TYR A 260 -5.90 -11.51 -17.30
CA TYR A 260 -6.21 -12.93 -17.47
C TYR A 260 -5.10 -13.66 -18.20
N ASP A 261 -4.61 -13.09 -19.32
CA ASP A 261 -3.53 -13.71 -20.10
C ASP A 261 -2.24 -13.87 -19.31
N LEU A 262 -1.89 -12.89 -18.47
CA LEU A 262 -0.69 -12.92 -17.62
C LEU A 262 -0.81 -13.90 -16.45
N LEU A 263 -2.00 -14.07 -15.89
CA LEU A 263 -2.22 -14.86 -14.67
C LEU A 263 -2.58 -16.32 -14.97
N GLU A 264 -3.46 -16.54 -15.93
CA GLU A 264 -4.11 -17.84 -16.20
C GLU A 264 -4.02 -18.27 -17.67
N GLY A 265 -3.63 -17.36 -18.58
CA GLY A 265 -3.55 -17.62 -20.01
C GLY A 265 -2.18 -18.09 -20.50
N GLU A 266 -1.87 -17.76 -21.75
CA GLU A 266 -0.66 -18.22 -22.45
C GLU A 266 0.49 -17.20 -22.39
N GLY A 267 0.25 -16.03 -21.79
CA GLY A 267 1.27 -14.99 -21.58
C GLY A 267 1.66 -14.21 -22.83
N TYR A 268 0.78 -14.11 -23.84
CA TYR A 268 1.01 -13.32 -25.05
C TYR A 268 1.32 -11.85 -24.78
N ALA A 269 0.75 -11.29 -23.70
CA ALA A 269 0.90 -9.88 -23.35
C ALA A 269 2.26 -9.57 -22.72
N ALA A 270 2.99 -10.56 -22.19
CA ALA A 270 4.21 -10.33 -21.40
C ALA A 270 5.25 -9.51 -22.17
N ASP A 271 5.62 -9.94 -23.38
CA ASP A 271 6.65 -9.30 -24.22
C ASP A 271 6.16 -8.01 -24.91
N LEU A 272 4.84 -7.81 -24.99
CA LEU A 272 4.24 -6.66 -25.67
C LEU A 272 4.01 -5.48 -24.72
N MET A 273 3.80 -5.77 -23.44
CA MET A 273 3.25 -4.81 -22.48
C MET A 273 4.25 -4.31 -21.44
N PHE A 274 5.36 -5.04 -21.22
CA PHE A 274 6.38 -4.76 -20.22
C PHE A 274 7.73 -4.56 -20.89
#